data_AF-A0A0A1VTJ0-F1
#
_entry.id   AF-A0A0A1VTJ0-F1
#
_cell.length_a   1.000
_cell.length_b   1.000
_cell.length_c   1.000
_cell.angle_alpha   90.00
_cell.angle_beta   90.00
_cell.angle_gamma   90.00
#
_symmetry.space_group_name_H-M   'P 1'
#
loop_
_entity.id
_entity.type
_entity.pdbx_description
1 polymer ?
#
loop_
_entity_poly.entity_id
_entity_poly.type
_entity_poly.pdbx_seq_one_letter_code
_entity_poly.pdbx_strand_id
1 'polypeptide(L)'
;MLTKIYNNKIFRFLIAGGIAFLINLFLIYWFIDDLGFNTPFLKNVANAISIEISLIASFFIYRIWVWTGGDWTIRDVILIQLPLYHLSAGLAVLLRVFFIFPFLNWLKISPGVNTMIGVLIGASINYVASDSLVFKPKNKTNETEMYYPEGLAPAFQMDGYSHPRQSSDNHGVKTLSIVIPAYNEEDCIESTTHLISERLEEDKIDYEILVVNDNSKDNTEAVLQKINQENPRIRYINNYYPNGFGFAVRCGLENFSGDAVAVVMADNSDSPDNMVDYYYKLQEGYDCVFGSRFIKGGKVIDYPRHKLFVNRLANLFIQVLFGLKFNDTTNAFKIYRKDVIEGISPLLSHHFNLTVEMPLKAIVRGYSYTTIPITWRNRTTGVSKLKLKEMGSRYLFIVLSIWLEKHLSRGDYKRKQKKKQVA
;
A
#
# COMPACT_ATOMS: atom_id res chain seq x y z
N MET A 1 -6.47 37.16 -35.50
CA MET A 1 -7.59 36.59 -34.72
C MET A 1 -7.57 35.07 -34.71
N LEU A 2 -7.47 34.41 -35.87
CA LEU A 2 -7.41 32.94 -36.02
C LEU A 2 -6.24 32.28 -35.26
N THR A 3 -5.04 32.85 -35.30
CA THR A 3 -3.86 32.36 -34.55
C THR A 3 -4.02 32.42 -33.03
N LYS A 4 -4.80 33.38 -32.51
CA LYS A 4 -5.07 33.52 -31.06
C LYS A 4 -6.09 32.49 -30.57
N ILE A 5 -7.04 32.11 -31.43
CA ILE A 5 -8.02 31.04 -31.18
C ILE A 5 -7.33 29.66 -31.25
N TYR A 6 -6.47 29.44 -32.25
CA TYR A 6 -5.71 28.20 -32.41
C TYR A 6 -4.77 27.91 -31.23
N ASN A 7 -4.19 28.95 -30.63
CA ASN A 7 -3.32 28.82 -29.46
C ASN A 7 -4.08 28.59 -28.14
N ASN A 8 -5.41 28.64 -28.12
CA ASN A 8 -6.21 28.37 -26.92
C ASN A 8 -6.20 26.86 -26.59
N LYS A 9 -5.78 26.50 -25.37
CA LYS A 9 -5.73 25.11 -24.89
C LYS A 9 -7.11 24.43 -24.95
N ILE A 10 -8.18 25.15 -24.60
CA ILE A 10 -9.55 24.61 -24.60
C ILE A 10 -9.99 24.26 -26.02
N PHE A 11 -9.64 25.10 -26.99
CA PHE A 11 -9.96 24.86 -28.39
C PHE A 11 -9.24 23.62 -28.94
N ARG A 12 -7.93 23.51 -28.68
CA ARG A 12 -7.14 22.33 -29.04
C ARG A 12 -7.64 21.06 -28.33
N PHE A 13 -8.08 21.18 -27.09
CA PHE A 13 -8.71 20.07 -26.34
C PHE A 13 -9.98 19.57 -27.02
N LEU A 14 -10.90 20.46 -27.41
CA LEU A 14 -12.13 20.08 -28.09
C LEU A 14 -11.85 19.41 -29.44
N ILE A 15 -10.90 19.92 -30.22
CA ILE A 15 -10.52 19.30 -31.50
C ILE A 15 -9.91 17.91 -31.28
N ALA A 16 -8.97 17.79 -30.34
CA ALA A 16 -8.35 16.51 -30.02
C ALA A 16 -9.39 15.47 -29.53
N GLY A 17 -10.38 15.90 -28.75
CA GLY A 17 -11.51 15.05 -28.36
C GLY A 17 -12.39 14.64 -29.54
N GLY A 18 -12.62 15.55 -30.49
CA GLY A 18 -13.33 15.23 -31.75
C GLY A 18 -12.58 14.20 -32.60
N ILE A 19 -11.25 14.33 -32.72
CA ILE A 19 -10.41 13.36 -33.43
C ILE A 19 -10.48 11.99 -32.76
N ALA A 20 -10.39 11.94 -31.42
CA ALA A 20 -10.51 10.70 -30.66
C ALA A 20 -11.86 10.00 -30.87
N PHE A 21 -12.94 10.78 -30.92
CA PHE A 21 -14.27 10.27 -31.22
C PHE A 21 -14.34 9.67 -32.63
N LEU A 22 -13.75 10.33 -33.63
CA LEU A 22 -13.71 9.79 -35.00
C LEU A 22 -12.87 8.51 -35.08
N ILE A 23 -11.74 8.44 -34.37
CA ILE A 23 -10.93 7.21 -34.26
C ILE A 23 -11.77 6.09 -33.63
N ASN A 24 -12.50 6.38 -32.56
CA ASN A 24 -13.36 5.40 -31.91
C ASN A 24 -14.43 4.86 -32.87
N LEU A 25 -15.11 5.74 -33.60
CA LEU A 25 -16.14 5.36 -34.56
C LEU A 25 -15.56 4.51 -35.71
N PHE A 26 -14.41 4.92 -36.25
CA PHE A 26 -13.70 4.19 -37.28
C PHE A 26 -13.31 2.78 -36.80
N LEU A 27 -12.79 2.64 -35.58
CA LEU A 27 -12.41 1.34 -35.03
C LEU A 27 -13.62 0.43 -34.83
N ILE A 28 -14.74 0.97 -34.33
CA ILE A 28 -15.98 0.20 -34.18
C ILE A 28 -16.43 -0.33 -35.54
N TYR A 29 -16.46 0.53 -36.56
CA TYR A 29 -16.81 0.14 -37.93
C TYR A 29 -15.86 -0.94 -38.46
N TRP A 30 -14.55 -0.72 -38.35
CA TRP A 30 -13.53 -1.64 -38.81
C TRP A 30 -13.62 -3.02 -38.13
N PHE A 31 -13.87 -3.08 -36.83
CA PHE A 31 -14.04 -4.36 -36.13
C PHE A 31 -15.31 -5.10 -36.57
N ILE A 32 -16.43 -4.39 -36.72
CA ILE A 32 -17.73 -5.02 -37.00
C ILE A 32 -17.84 -5.41 -38.48
N ASP A 33 -17.55 -4.47 -39.37
CA ASP A 33 -17.82 -4.61 -40.81
C ASP A 33 -16.66 -5.29 -41.55
N ASP A 34 -15.41 -4.94 -41.24
CA ASP A 34 -14.24 -5.49 -41.94
C ASP A 34 -13.69 -6.76 -41.27
N LEU A 35 -13.66 -6.82 -39.93
CA LEU A 35 -13.17 -7.99 -39.18
C LEU A 35 -14.28 -8.97 -38.75
N GLY A 36 -15.53 -8.67 -39.07
CA GLY A 36 -16.66 -9.59 -38.90
C GLY A 36 -17.09 -9.83 -37.46
N PHE A 37 -16.93 -8.84 -36.56
CA PHE A 37 -17.36 -8.93 -35.16
C PHE A 37 -18.89 -8.81 -35.04
N ASN A 38 -19.61 -9.80 -35.59
CA ASN A 38 -21.05 -9.73 -35.84
C ASN A 38 -21.92 -10.26 -34.70
N THR A 39 -21.36 -11.01 -33.76
CA THR A 39 -22.10 -11.52 -32.59
C THR A 39 -22.26 -10.44 -31.51
N PRO A 40 -23.32 -10.49 -30.67
CA PRO A 40 -23.49 -9.52 -29.58
C PRO A 40 -22.28 -9.42 -28.64
N PHE A 41 -21.64 -10.56 -28.35
CA PHE A 41 -20.42 -10.59 -27.57
C PHE A 41 -19.26 -9.88 -28.28
N LEU A 42 -19.02 -10.21 -29.54
CA LEU A 42 -17.92 -9.59 -30.31
C LEU A 42 -18.15 -8.10 -30.52
N LYS A 43 -19.38 -7.64 -30.73
CA LYS A 43 -19.70 -6.20 -30.80
C LYS A 43 -19.34 -5.47 -29.50
N ASN A 44 -19.62 -6.08 -28.35
CA ASN A 44 -19.23 -5.50 -27.06
C ASN A 44 -17.71 -5.48 -26.89
N VAL A 45 -17.01 -6.52 -27.34
CA VAL A 45 -15.54 -6.57 -27.35
C VAL A 45 -14.97 -5.48 -28.27
N ALA A 46 -15.52 -5.32 -29.48
CA ALA A 46 -15.14 -4.25 -30.41
C ALA A 46 -15.32 -2.87 -29.79
N ASN A 47 -16.45 -2.62 -29.13
CA ASN A 47 -16.71 -1.36 -28.44
C ASN A 47 -15.70 -1.10 -27.33
N ALA A 48 -15.43 -2.09 -26.47
CA ALA A 48 -14.46 -1.95 -25.38
C ALA A 48 -13.04 -1.67 -25.90
N ILE A 49 -12.58 -2.43 -26.90
CA ILE A 49 -11.24 -2.25 -27.50
C ILE A 49 -11.15 -0.88 -28.17
N SER A 50 -12.17 -0.48 -28.93
CA SER A 50 -12.20 0.81 -29.61
C SER A 50 -12.15 1.98 -28.63
N ILE A 51 -12.83 1.86 -27.48
CA ILE A 51 -12.79 2.88 -26.42
C ILE A 51 -11.37 3.00 -25.87
N GLU A 52 -10.75 1.89 -25.48
CA GLU A 52 -9.38 1.91 -24.92
C GLU A 52 -8.35 2.46 -25.90
N ILE A 53 -8.38 2.02 -27.17
CA ILE A 53 -7.47 2.53 -28.20
C ILE A 53 -7.70 4.04 -28.42
N SER A 54 -8.95 4.49 -28.49
CA SER A 54 -9.25 5.91 -28.64
C SER A 54 -8.84 6.76 -27.44
N LEU A 55 -8.93 6.23 -26.22
CA LEU A 55 -8.47 6.89 -25.00
C LEU A 55 -6.95 7.04 -25.01
N ILE A 56 -6.22 5.98 -25.34
CA ILE A 56 -4.75 6.03 -25.47
C ILE A 56 -4.33 7.01 -26.58
N ALA A 57 -4.96 6.95 -27.75
CA ALA A 57 -4.69 7.88 -28.84
C ALA A 57 -4.93 9.33 -28.42
N SER A 58 -6.08 9.60 -27.79
CA SER A 58 -6.42 10.94 -27.31
C SER A 58 -5.43 11.44 -26.26
N PHE A 59 -4.98 10.58 -25.34
CA PHE A 59 -3.94 10.92 -24.36
C PHE A 59 -2.68 11.44 -25.05
N PHE A 60 -2.18 10.74 -26.07
CA PHE A 60 -0.97 11.17 -26.78
C PHE A 60 -1.20 12.47 -27.55
N ILE A 61 -2.35 12.63 -28.21
CA ILE A 61 -2.73 13.89 -28.87
C ILE A 61 -2.76 15.03 -27.84
N TYR A 62 -3.38 14.82 -26.69
CA TYR A 62 -3.44 15.78 -25.59
C TYR A 62 -2.04 16.14 -25.08
N ARG A 63 -1.21 15.14 -24.82
CA ARG A 63 0.16 15.34 -24.32
C ARG A 63 1.03 16.12 -25.29
N ILE A 64 0.94 15.81 -26.59
CA ILE A 64 1.82 16.35 -27.63
C ILE A 64 1.32 17.69 -28.14
N TRP A 65 0.00 17.91 -28.22
CA TRP A 65 -0.56 19.06 -28.93
C TRP A 65 -1.31 20.06 -28.03
N VAL A 66 -1.94 19.60 -26.95
CA VAL A 66 -2.71 20.46 -26.03
C VAL A 66 -1.86 20.95 -24.86
N TRP A 67 -1.10 20.04 -24.23
CA TRP A 67 -0.26 20.32 -23.07
C TRP A 67 1.23 20.20 -23.39
N THR A 68 1.73 21.02 -24.30
CA THR A 68 3.11 20.98 -24.84
C THR A 68 4.24 21.35 -23.85
N GLY A 69 3.96 21.60 -22.57
CA GLY A 69 4.93 22.11 -21.59
C GLY A 69 5.42 21.08 -20.54
N GLY A 70 6.46 21.48 -19.80
CA GLY A 70 7.04 20.76 -18.66
C GLY A 70 8.19 19.81 -19.01
N ASP A 71 9.05 19.51 -18.04
CA ASP A 71 10.05 18.43 -18.12
C ASP A 71 9.36 17.10 -17.80
N TRP A 72 9.42 16.12 -18.71
CA TRP A 72 8.86 14.78 -18.52
C TRP A 72 9.76 13.72 -19.14
N THR A 73 9.76 12.53 -18.54
CA THR A 73 10.38 11.33 -19.11
C THR A 73 9.30 10.42 -19.70
N ILE A 74 9.67 9.58 -20.69
CA ILE A 74 8.76 8.55 -21.23
C ILE A 74 8.20 7.66 -20.11
N ARG A 75 9.02 7.39 -19.08
CA ARG A 75 8.61 6.63 -17.90
C ARG A 75 7.50 7.32 -17.11
N ASP A 76 7.58 8.63 -16.89
CA ASP A 76 6.53 9.40 -16.20
C ASP A 76 5.23 9.43 -17.02
N VAL A 77 5.34 9.54 -18.34
CA VAL A 77 4.18 9.52 -19.25
C VAL A 77 3.44 8.19 -19.14
N ILE A 78 4.16 7.07 -19.24
CA ILE A 78 3.56 5.73 -19.25
C ILE A 78 3.07 5.31 -17.86
N LEU A 79 3.85 5.55 -16.80
CA LEU A 79 3.54 5.00 -15.46
C LEU A 79 2.67 5.91 -14.60
N ILE A 80 2.62 7.21 -14.88
CA ILE A 80 1.93 8.19 -14.03
C ILE A 80 0.83 8.92 -14.81
N GLN A 81 1.19 9.57 -15.92
CA GLN A 81 0.23 10.41 -16.64
C GLN A 81 -0.85 9.59 -17.35
N LEU A 82 -0.48 8.50 -18.01
CA LEU A 82 -1.44 7.65 -18.74
C LEU A 82 -2.47 7.01 -17.78
N PRO A 83 -2.11 6.39 -16.64
CA PRO A 83 -3.11 5.88 -15.68
C PRO A 83 -3.98 6.97 -15.06
N LEU A 84 -3.40 8.11 -14.67
CA LEU A 84 -4.16 9.24 -14.13
C LEU A 84 -5.15 9.80 -15.16
N TYR A 85 -4.77 9.82 -16.43
CA TYR A 85 -5.66 10.22 -17.51
C TYR A 85 -6.84 9.25 -17.67
N HIS A 86 -6.60 7.94 -17.65
CA HIS A 86 -7.67 6.94 -17.72
C HIS A 86 -8.62 7.05 -16.53
N LEU A 87 -8.08 7.30 -15.33
CA LEU A 87 -8.89 7.53 -14.14
C LEU A 87 -9.73 8.80 -14.25
N SER A 88 -9.14 9.90 -14.74
CA SER A 88 -9.84 11.17 -14.97
C SER A 88 -10.98 11.03 -15.98
N ALA A 89 -10.69 10.43 -17.14
CA ALA A 89 -11.67 10.22 -18.20
C ALA A 89 -12.78 9.27 -17.75
N GLY A 90 -12.43 8.16 -17.09
CA GLY A 90 -13.39 7.21 -16.51
C GLY A 90 -14.28 7.85 -15.46
N LEU A 91 -13.72 8.65 -14.55
CA LEU A 91 -14.49 9.37 -13.52
C LEU A 91 -15.46 10.37 -14.15
N ALA A 92 -15.06 11.11 -15.18
CA ALA A 92 -15.95 12.04 -15.89
C ALA A 92 -17.14 11.31 -16.55
N VAL A 93 -16.90 10.12 -17.12
CA VAL A 93 -17.97 9.27 -17.68
C VAL A 93 -18.90 8.76 -16.59
N LEU A 94 -18.36 8.26 -15.47
CA LEU A 94 -19.18 7.78 -14.34
C LEU A 94 -20.03 8.90 -13.76
N LEU A 95 -19.46 10.08 -13.53
CA LEU A 95 -20.20 11.26 -13.06
C LEU A 95 -21.34 11.62 -14.02
N ARG A 96 -21.07 11.57 -15.33
CA ARG A 96 -22.09 11.83 -16.34
C ARG A 96 -23.25 10.83 -16.29
N VAL A 97 -22.93 9.54 -16.25
CA VAL A 97 -23.93 8.45 -16.31
C VAL A 97 -24.74 8.36 -15.03
N PHE A 98 -24.09 8.44 -13.87
CA PHE A 98 -24.73 8.16 -12.58
C PHE A 98 -25.26 9.39 -11.85
N PHE A 99 -24.80 10.59 -12.20
CA PHE A 99 -25.20 11.81 -11.50
C PHE A 99 -25.82 12.83 -12.44
N ILE A 100 -25.11 13.24 -13.50
CA ILE A 100 -25.56 14.33 -14.37
C ILE A 100 -26.84 13.95 -15.12
N PHE A 101 -26.84 12.81 -15.83
CA PHE A 101 -28.01 12.37 -16.58
C PHE A 101 -29.25 12.13 -15.71
N PRO A 102 -29.17 11.41 -14.58
CA PRO A 102 -30.31 11.26 -13.67
C PRO A 102 -30.81 12.59 -13.12
N PHE A 103 -29.90 13.52 -12.77
CA PHE A 103 -30.28 14.83 -12.25
C PHE A 103 -31.01 15.69 -13.29
N LEU A 104 -30.50 15.77 -14.52
CA LEU A 104 -31.14 16.53 -15.59
C LEU A 104 -32.48 15.91 -16.03
N ASN A 105 -32.59 14.57 -15.99
CA ASN A 105 -33.86 13.87 -16.17
C ASN A 105 -34.85 14.18 -15.06
N TRP A 106 -34.40 14.24 -13.80
CA TRP A 106 -35.23 14.63 -12.66
C TRP A 106 -35.76 16.06 -12.81
N LEU A 107 -34.97 16.97 -13.39
CA LEU A 107 -35.39 18.32 -13.79
C LEU A 107 -36.31 18.37 -15.02
N LYS A 108 -36.70 17.21 -15.59
CA LYS A 108 -37.56 17.08 -16.79
C LYS A 108 -37.00 17.79 -18.03
N ILE A 109 -35.68 17.87 -18.15
CA ILE A 109 -35.01 18.41 -19.34
C ILE A 109 -35.17 17.42 -20.49
N SER A 110 -35.39 17.93 -21.71
CA SER A 110 -35.57 17.06 -22.89
C SER A 110 -34.33 16.19 -23.14
N PRO A 111 -34.48 14.94 -23.66
CA PRO A 111 -33.36 14.02 -23.82
C PRO A 111 -32.20 14.56 -24.67
N GLY A 112 -32.52 15.33 -25.72
CA GLY A 112 -31.51 15.97 -26.58
C GLY A 112 -30.71 17.03 -25.83
N VAL A 113 -31.39 17.90 -25.08
CA VAL A 113 -30.74 18.96 -24.29
C VAL A 113 -29.96 18.35 -23.11
N ASN A 114 -30.49 17.31 -22.47
CA ASN A 114 -29.80 16.56 -21.43
C ASN A 114 -28.48 15.97 -21.96
N THR A 115 -28.52 15.32 -23.12
CA THR A 115 -27.33 14.75 -23.74
C THR A 115 -26.28 15.82 -24.02
N MET A 116 -26.69 16.95 -24.60
CA MET A 116 -25.80 18.08 -24.89
C MET A 116 -25.16 18.67 -23.64
N ILE A 117 -25.96 18.96 -22.61
CA ILE A 117 -25.45 19.49 -21.32
C ILE A 117 -24.50 18.48 -20.67
N GLY A 118 -24.85 17.19 -20.66
CA GLY A 118 -24.02 16.14 -20.10
C GLY A 118 -22.66 15.98 -20.81
N VAL A 119 -22.63 16.12 -22.15
CA VAL A 119 -21.37 16.13 -22.91
C VAL A 119 -20.52 17.35 -22.50
N LEU A 120 -21.11 18.54 -22.47
CA LEU A 120 -20.38 19.77 -22.17
C LEU A 120 -19.81 19.80 -20.75
N ILE A 121 -20.62 19.41 -19.75
CA ILE A 121 -20.17 19.32 -18.36
C ILE A 121 -19.11 18.23 -18.20
N GLY A 122 -19.33 17.04 -18.78
CA GLY A 122 -18.37 15.95 -18.73
C GLY A 122 -17.02 16.31 -19.37
N ALA A 123 -17.04 16.98 -20.53
CA ALA A 123 -15.84 17.47 -21.19
C ALA A 123 -15.12 18.54 -20.35
N SER A 124 -15.88 19.42 -19.67
CA SER A 124 -15.33 20.45 -18.79
C SER A 124 -14.65 19.84 -17.56
N ILE A 125 -15.30 18.87 -16.91
CA ILE A 125 -14.73 18.14 -15.77
C ILE A 125 -13.45 17.41 -16.19
N ASN A 126 -13.50 16.71 -17.33
CA ASN A 126 -12.33 15.99 -17.84
C ASN A 126 -11.17 16.95 -18.19
N TYR A 127 -11.46 18.12 -18.76
CA TYR A 127 -10.46 19.15 -19.02
C TYR A 127 -9.79 19.63 -17.73
N VAL A 128 -10.58 20.01 -16.72
CA VAL A 128 -10.07 20.53 -15.44
C VAL A 128 -9.24 19.47 -14.71
N ALA A 129 -9.72 18.22 -14.66
CA ALA A 129 -8.98 17.12 -14.06
C ALA A 129 -7.68 16.81 -14.84
N SER A 130 -7.72 16.86 -16.17
CA SER A 130 -6.53 16.66 -17.01
C SER A 130 -5.48 17.77 -16.81
N ASP A 131 -5.89 19.04 -16.76
CA ASP A 131 -4.97 20.17 -16.58
C ASP A 131 -4.36 20.20 -15.17
N SER A 132 -5.16 19.90 -14.14
CA SER A 132 -4.74 20.01 -12.74
C SER A 132 -4.04 18.78 -12.17
N LEU A 133 -4.40 17.57 -12.62
CA LEU A 133 -3.91 16.30 -12.07
C LEU A 133 -2.98 15.55 -13.01
N VAL A 134 -3.26 15.57 -14.32
CA VAL A 134 -2.54 14.74 -15.31
C VAL A 134 -1.35 15.49 -15.90
N PHE A 135 -1.56 16.71 -16.38
CA PHE A 135 -0.57 17.47 -17.17
C PHE A 135 0.01 18.69 -16.45
N LYS A 136 -0.18 18.78 -15.13
CA LYS A 136 0.35 19.89 -14.33
C LYS A 136 1.88 19.95 -14.44
N PRO A 137 2.47 21.05 -14.94
CA PRO A 137 3.92 21.16 -15.06
C PRO A 137 4.55 21.15 -13.65
N LYS A 138 5.53 20.27 -13.44
CA LYS A 138 6.41 20.36 -12.26
C LYS A 138 7.35 21.53 -12.48
N ASN A 139 7.10 22.67 -11.82
CA ASN A 139 8.11 23.72 -11.74
C ASN A 139 9.33 23.18 -10.98
N LYS A 140 10.45 22.97 -11.67
CA LYS A 140 11.78 22.90 -11.05
C LYS A 140 12.22 24.33 -10.71
N THR A 141 11.67 24.86 -9.64
CA THR A 141 12.22 25.95 -8.79
C THR A 141 11.07 26.41 -7.90
N ASN A 142 11.09 25.91 -6.68
CA ASN A 142 11.04 26.73 -5.48
C ASN A 142 11.58 25.82 -4.38
N GLU A 143 12.84 26.05 -4.02
CA GLU A 143 13.25 25.93 -2.63
C GLU A 143 12.26 26.81 -1.85
N THR A 144 11.15 26.22 -1.40
CA THR A 144 10.19 26.96 -0.59
C THR A 144 10.88 27.19 0.74
N GLU A 145 11.43 28.39 0.92
CA GLU A 145 11.60 28.97 2.25
C GLU A 145 10.31 28.69 3.02
N MET A 146 10.48 27.97 4.12
CA MET A 146 9.40 27.50 4.97
C MET A 146 8.79 28.74 5.65
N TYR A 147 7.65 29.21 5.16
CA TYR A 147 6.85 30.22 5.83
C TYR A 147 6.30 29.61 7.13
N TYR A 148 6.89 29.99 8.26
CA TYR A 148 6.31 29.73 9.57
C TYR A 148 5.09 30.66 9.74
N PRO A 149 3.88 30.15 9.98
CA PRO A 149 2.82 31.02 10.45
C PRO A 149 3.22 31.55 11.84
N GLU A 150 3.49 32.85 11.93
CA GLU A 150 3.55 33.56 13.21
C GLU A 150 2.22 33.37 13.94
N GLY A 151 2.27 32.86 15.18
CA GLY A 151 1.09 32.83 16.04
C GLY A 151 0.88 31.62 16.95
N LEU A 152 1.77 30.63 17.00
CA LEU A 152 1.72 29.58 18.04
C LEU A 152 3.12 29.19 18.53
N ALA A 153 3.65 30.02 19.42
CA ALA A 153 4.63 29.60 20.44
C ALA A 153 3.86 29.08 21.68
N PRO A 154 4.45 28.19 22.50
CA PRO A 154 3.96 26.84 22.68
C PRO A 154 2.99 26.68 23.88
N ALA A 155 1.84 26.02 23.65
CA ALA A 155 0.98 25.49 24.72
C ALA A 155 1.40 24.07 25.18
N PHE A 156 2.68 23.72 25.06
CA PHE A 156 3.25 22.49 25.60
C PHE A 156 4.49 22.79 26.42
N GLN A 157 4.30 23.49 27.55
CA GLN A 157 4.99 23.12 28.78
C GLN A 157 4.09 22.13 29.51
N MET A 158 4.17 20.86 29.11
CA MET A 158 3.87 19.76 30.00
C MET A 158 5.18 19.02 30.23
N ASP A 159 5.74 19.22 31.43
CA ASP A 159 6.77 18.36 31.97
C ASP A 159 6.28 16.91 31.89
N GLY A 160 6.90 16.10 31.04
CA GLY A 160 6.58 14.68 30.92
C GLY A 160 6.55 14.09 29.50
N TYR A 161 6.50 14.90 28.44
CA TYR A 161 6.74 14.38 27.10
C TYR A 161 8.23 14.34 26.82
N SER A 162 8.83 13.18 27.08
CA SER A 162 10.13 12.84 26.54
C SER A 162 10.06 13.04 25.02
N HIS A 163 10.90 13.95 24.49
CA HIS A 163 11.20 13.98 23.07
C HIS A 163 11.43 12.54 22.58
N PRO A 164 10.99 12.15 21.37
CA PRO A 164 11.39 10.87 20.81
C PRO A 164 12.91 10.83 20.94
N ARG A 165 13.40 9.88 21.76
CA ARG A 165 14.82 9.73 22.07
C ARG A 165 15.54 9.90 20.75
N GLN A 166 16.44 10.88 20.68
CA GLN A 166 17.41 10.98 19.61
C GLN A 166 17.90 9.56 19.40
N SER A 167 17.58 8.96 18.25
CA SER A 167 17.85 7.56 17.96
C SER A 167 19.28 7.29 18.42
N SER A 168 19.38 6.56 19.53
CA SER A 168 20.62 6.24 20.20
C SER A 168 21.53 5.63 19.15
N ASP A 169 22.82 5.81 19.36
CA ASP A 169 23.89 5.25 18.56
C ASP A 169 23.54 3.89 17.96
N ASN A 170 24.06 3.64 16.75
CA ASN A 170 23.91 2.41 15.98
C ASN A 170 24.50 1.21 16.75
N HIS A 171 23.87 0.87 17.86
CA HIS A 171 24.20 -0.21 18.77
C HIS A 171 23.48 -1.44 18.21
N GLY A 172 24.22 -2.55 18.20
CA GLY A 172 23.67 -3.83 17.80
C GLY A 172 22.40 -4.15 18.59
N VAL A 173 21.47 -4.88 17.98
CA VAL A 173 20.27 -5.38 18.67
C VAL A 173 20.76 -6.36 19.72
N LYS A 174 20.61 -6.05 21.01
CA LYS A 174 21.03 -6.96 22.08
C LYS A 174 19.95 -8.01 22.30
N THR A 175 18.72 -7.55 22.52
CA THR A 175 17.57 -8.41 22.78
C THR A 175 16.55 -8.32 21.65
N LEU A 176 16.16 -9.47 21.10
CA LEU A 176 15.12 -9.59 20.08
C LEU A 176 13.78 -9.98 20.71
N SER A 177 12.74 -9.18 20.51
CA SER A 177 11.37 -9.56 20.85
C SER A 177 10.69 -10.30 19.71
N ILE A 178 9.98 -11.38 20.01
CA ILE A 178 9.14 -12.10 19.07
C ILE A 178 7.70 -11.95 19.53
N VAL A 179 6.90 -11.19 18.77
CA VAL A 179 5.48 -10.99 19.04
C VAL A 179 4.66 -11.98 18.21
N ILE A 180 3.89 -12.82 18.90
CA ILE A 180 3.07 -13.87 18.29
C ILE A 180 1.60 -13.63 18.65
N PRO A 181 0.75 -13.14 17.73
CA PRO A 181 -0.69 -13.11 17.95
C PRO A 181 -1.27 -14.54 17.83
N ALA A 182 -2.04 -14.97 18.82
CA ALA A 182 -2.64 -16.31 18.89
C ALA A 182 -4.15 -16.22 19.10
N TYR A 183 -4.93 -16.87 18.24
CA TYR A 183 -6.38 -17.04 18.41
C TYR A 183 -6.78 -18.47 18.08
N ASN A 184 -7.12 -19.23 19.11
CA ASN A 184 -7.42 -20.64 19.01
C ASN A 184 -6.29 -21.47 18.36
N GLU A 185 -5.11 -21.47 18.98
CA GLU A 185 -3.89 -22.08 18.48
C GLU A 185 -3.34 -23.15 19.46
N GLU A 186 -4.23 -23.79 20.23
CA GLU A 186 -3.86 -24.78 21.28
C GLU A 186 -2.97 -25.92 20.75
N ASP A 187 -3.16 -26.31 19.49
CA ASP A 187 -2.41 -27.39 18.84
C ASP A 187 -0.99 -27.00 18.39
N CYS A 188 -0.73 -25.70 18.19
CA CYS A 188 0.48 -25.23 17.49
C CYS A 188 1.36 -24.31 18.34
N ILE A 189 0.79 -23.60 19.31
CA ILE A 189 1.51 -22.53 20.02
C ILE A 189 2.69 -23.04 20.85
N GLU A 190 2.57 -24.21 21.49
CA GLU A 190 3.67 -24.87 22.22
C GLU A 190 4.82 -25.15 21.25
N SER A 191 4.57 -25.93 20.20
CA SER A 191 5.60 -26.26 19.21
C SER A 191 6.25 -25.03 18.57
N THR A 192 5.47 -24.00 18.23
CA THR A 192 5.98 -22.78 17.59
C THR A 192 6.94 -22.02 18.52
N THR A 193 6.54 -21.84 19.78
CA THR A 193 7.36 -21.10 20.75
C THR A 193 8.62 -21.87 21.13
N HIS A 194 8.56 -23.19 21.28
CA HIS A 194 9.73 -24.03 21.55
C HIS A 194 10.72 -24.03 20.38
N LEU A 195 10.27 -24.23 19.14
CA LEU A 195 11.15 -24.25 17.97
C LEU A 195 11.87 -22.92 17.75
N ILE A 196 11.19 -21.80 18.00
CA ILE A 196 11.82 -20.47 17.94
C ILE A 196 12.83 -20.29 19.07
N SER A 197 12.47 -20.68 20.30
CA SER A 197 13.35 -20.59 21.48
C SER A 197 14.65 -21.38 21.27
N GLU A 198 14.52 -22.66 20.90
CA GLU A 198 15.65 -23.57 20.66
C GLU A 198 16.61 -23.00 19.61
N ARG A 199 16.08 -22.55 18.47
CA ARG A 199 16.90 -22.01 17.39
C ARG A 199 17.64 -20.72 17.78
N LEU A 200 17.00 -19.84 18.55
CA LEU A 200 17.64 -18.61 19.04
C LEU A 200 18.71 -18.89 20.10
N GLU A 201 18.50 -19.90 20.95
CA GLU A 201 19.47 -20.35 21.95
C GLU A 201 20.72 -20.95 21.30
N GLU A 202 20.55 -21.78 20.26
CA GLU A 202 21.67 -22.34 19.47
C GLU A 202 22.59 -21.26 18.91
N ASP A 203 22.01 -20.16 18.40
CA ASP A 203 22.75 -19.02 17.87
C ASP A 203 23.15 -17.99 18.94
N LYS A 204 22.87 -18.27 20.22
CA LYS A 204 23.19 -17.41 21.38
C LYS A 204 22.63 -15.99 21.25
N ILE A 205 21.46 -15.86 20.64
CA ILE A 205 20.73 -14.60 20.53
C ILE A 205 19.94 -14.41 21.82
N ASP A 206 20.00 -13.23 22.44
CA ASP A 206 19.15 -12.90 23.58
C ASP A 206 17.75 -12.48 23.08
N TYR A 207 16.70 -12.98 23.71
CA TYR A 207 15.34 -12.82 23.21
C TYR A 207 14.27 -12.83 24.31
N GLU A 208 13.11 -12.30 23.95
CA GLU A 208 11.83 -12.62 24.59
C GLU A 208 10.83 -13.09 23.54
N ILE A 209 9.95 -14.02 23.91
CA ILE A 209 8.76 -14.34 23.14
C ILE A 209 7.56 -13.79 23.91
N LEU A 210 6.82 -12.89 23.27
CA LEU A 210 5.58 -12.32 23.77
C LEU A 210 4.42 -12.86 22.94
N VAL A 211 3.67 -13.81 23.50
CA VAL A 211 2.43 -14.29 22.89
C VAL A 211 1.27 -13.38 23.30
N VAL A 212 0.51 -12.90 22.33
CA VAL A 212 -0.72 -12.13 22.58
C VAL A 212 -1.90 -13.04 22.32
N ASN A 213 -2.55 -13.50 23.39
CA ASN A 213 -3.77 -14.28 23.33
C ASN A 213 -4.93 -13.36 22.93
N ASP A 214 -5.41 -13.49 21.70
CA ASP A 214 -6.45 -12.66 21.09
C ASP A 214 -7.86 -13.12 21.50
N ASN A 215 -8.10 -13.27 22.80
CA ASN A 215 -9.37 -13.72 23.39
C ASN A 215 -9.81 -15.09 22.85
N SER A 216 -8.90 -16.09 22.90
CA SER A 216 -9.16 -17.46 22.47
C SER A 216 -10.32 -18.12 23.23
N LYS A 217 -10.96 -19.10 22.59
CA LYS A 217 -12.11 -19.85 23.11
C LYS A 217 -11.82 -21.32 23.36
N ASP A 218 -10.63 -21.77 23.01
CA ASP A 218 -10.11 -23.11 23.24
C ASP A 218 -9.11 -23.10 24.43
N ASN A 219 -8.27 -24.13 24.58
CA ASN A 219 -7.32 -24.23 25.67
C ASN A 219 -6.01 -23.45 25.44
N THR A 220 -5.95 -22.54 24.46
CA THR A 220 -4.73 -21.76 24.15
C THR A 220 -4.17 -21.06 25.40
N GLU A 221 -5.02 -20.46 26.23
CA GLU A 221 -4.56 -19.75 27.44
C GLU A 221 -3.96 -20.71 28.49
N ALA A 222 -4.54 -21.89 28.67
CA ALA A 222 -4.01 -22.90 29.60
C ALA A 222 -2.64 -23.41 29.14
N VAL A 223 -2.47 -23.63 27.83
CA VAL A 223 -1.18 -24.01 27.23
C VAL A 223 -0.15 -22.89 27.45
N LEU A 224 -0.52 -21.62 27.24
CA LEU A 224 0.37 -20.48 27.46
C LEU A 224 0.79 -20.31 28.93
N GLN A 225 -0.11 -20.59 29.88
CA GLN A 225 0.22 -20.59 31.30
C GLN A 225 1.30 -21.61 31.64
N LYS A 226 1.18 -22.83 31.09
CA LYS A 226 2.18 -23.90 31.26
C LYS A 226 3.53 -23.49 30.68
N ILE A 227 3.56 -23.03 29.42
CA ILE A 227 4.80 -22.62 28.73
C ILE A 227 5.53 -21.51 29.49
N ASN A 228 4.80 -20.50 29.99
CA ASN A 228 5.38 -19.39 30.75
C ASN A 228 5.98 -19.83 32.09
N GLN A 229 5.44 -20.87 32.73
CA GLN A 229 6.01 -21.45 33.95
C GLN A 229 7.31 -22.23 33.67
N GLU A 230 7.39 -22.88 32.51
CA GLU A 230 8.56 -23.67 32.10
C GLU A 230 9.70 -22.79 31.58
N ASN A 231 9.38 -21.72 30.85
CA ASN A 231 10.37 -20.80 30.30
C ASN A 231 9.94 -19.33 30.51
N PRO A 232 10.53 -18.61 31.49
CA PRO A 232 10.23 -17.21 31.77
C PRO A 232 10.53 -16.23 30.62
N ARG A 233 11.29 -16.65 29.59
CA ARG A 233 11.49 -15.85 28.37
C ARG A 233 10.28 -15.88 27.45
N ILE A 234 9.36 -16.83 27.65
CA ILE A 234 8.12 -16.97 26.89
C ILE A 234 6.96 -16.52 27.77
N ARG A 235 6.59 -15.25 27.65
CA ARG A 235 5.47 -14.68 28.39
C ARG A 235 4.27 -14.48 27.48
N TYR A 236 3.09 -14.38 28.09
CA TYR A 236 1.87 -14.07 27.36
C TYR A 236 1.08 -12.94 28.02
N ILE A 237 0.28 -12.25 27.21
CA ILE A 237 -0.72 -11.27 27.66
C ILE A 237 -2.04 -11.52 26.92
N ASN A 238 -3.16 -11.15 27.54
CA ASN A 238 -4.45 -11.16 26.88
C ASN A 238 -4.66 -9.84 26.13
N ASN A 239 -5.17 -9.92 24.90
CA ASN A 239 -5.42 -8.75 24.08
C ASN A 239 -6.54 -7.88 24.70
N TYR A 240 -6.19 -6.66 25.13
CA TYR A 240 -7.15 -5.70 25.68
C TYR A 240 -8.00 -4.99 24.61
N TYR A 241 -7.71 -5.20 23.33
CA TYR A 241 -8.56 -4.77 22.22
C TYR A 241 -9.56 -5.87 21.81
N PRO A 242 -10.57 -5.55 20.99
CA PRO A 242 -11.41 -6.56 20.35
C PRO A 242 -10.60 -7.53 19.47
N ASN A 243 -11.13 -8.73 19.25
CA ASN A 243 -10.49 -9.75 18.41
C ASN A 243 -10.09 -9.22 17.03
N GLY A 244 -8.86 -9.53 16.62
CA GLY A 244 -8.35 -9.21 15.31
C GLY A 244 -6.84 -9.21 15.27
N PHE A 245 -6.27 -9.85 14.25
CA PHE A 245 -4.82 -9.92 14.04
C PHE A 245 -4.10 -8.57 14.22
N GLY A 246 -4.64 -7.48 13.66
CA GLY A 246 -4.01 -6.17 13.75
C GLY A 246 -4.04 -5.62 15.17
N PHE A 247 -5.15 -5.82 15.89
CA PHE A 247 -5.27 -5.44 17.30
C PHE A 247 -4.35 -6.27 18.21
N ALA A 248 -4.29 -7.58 18.02
CA ALA A 248 -3.40 -8.46 18.78
C ALA A 248 -1.93 -8.07 18.58
N VAL A 249 -1.51 -7.83 17.33
CA VAL A 249 -0.15 -7.36 17.07
C VAL A 249 0.10 -5.99 17.70
N ARG A 250 -0.84 -5.04 17.61
CA ARG A 250 -0.70 -3.73 18.27
C ARG A 250 -0.54 -3.83 19.78
N CYS A 251 -1.34 -4.69 20.43
CA CYS A 251 -1.19 -5.00 21.85
C CYS A 251 0.23 -5.52 22.16
N GLY A 252 0.77 -6.41 21.33
CA GLY A 252 2.15 -6.89 21.47
C GLY A 252 3.20 -5.80 21.23
N LEU A 253 3.01 -4.94 20.22
CA LEU A 253 3.89 -3.81 19.91
C LEU A 253 3.88 -2.73 21.01
N GLU A 254 2.83 -2.66 21.81
CA GLU A 254 2.76 -1.77 22.99
C GLU A 254 3.43 -2.38 24.23
N ASN A 255 3.73 -3.69 24.22
CA ASN A 255 4.19 -4.43 25.41
C ASN A 255 5.53 -5.15 25.25
N PHE A 256 6.18 -5.13 24.08
CA PHE A 256 7.50 -5.74 23.89
C PHE A 256 8.62 -4.92 24.57
N SER A 257 9.67 -5.59 25.01
CA SER A 257 10.77 -5.02 25.80
C SER A 257 12.09 -4.89 25.04
N GLY A 258 12.31 -5.71 24.01
CA GLY A 258 13.57 -5.78 23.24
C GLY A 258 13.89 -4.55 22.39
N ASP A 259 15.08 -4.57 21.79
CA ASP A 259 15.60 -3.48 20.94
C ASP A 259 15.06 -3.55 19.50
N ALA A 260 14.58 -4.73 19.12
CA ALA A 260 13.88 -4.99 17.87
C ALA A 260 12.74 -5.98 18.11
N VAL A 261 11.77 -6.00 17.20
CA VAL A 261 10.62 -6.89 17.27
C VAL A 261 10.36 -7.58 15.93
N ALA A 262 10.21 -8.90 15.98
CA ALA A 262 9.70 -9.71 14.89
C ALA A 262 8.22 -10.02 15.14
N VAL A 263 7.39 -9.89 14.10
CA VAL A 263 5.99 -10.35 14.15
C VAL A 263 5.91 -11.69 13.43
N VAL A 264 5.46 -12.74 14.13
CA VAL A 264 5.47 -14.13 13.63
C VAL A 264 4.09 -14.77 13.80
N MET A 265 3.70 -15.69 12.90
CA MET A 265 2.46 -16.44 13.05
C MET A 265 2.57 -17.57 14.08
N ALA A 266 1.47 -17.90 14.76
CA ALA A 266 1.40 -18.98 15.75
C ALA A 266 1.27 -20.41 15.16
N ASP A 267 1.27 -20.55 13.83
CA ASP A 267 0.87 -21.77 13.11
C ASP A 267 2.02 -22.53 12.44
N ASN A 268 3.26 -22.35 12.91
CA ASN A 268 4.49 -22.93 12.33
C ASN A 268 4.73 -22.63 10.83
N SER A 269 4.04 -21.65 10.25
CA SER A 269 4.20 -21.30 8.83
C SER A 269 5.56 -20.66 8.51
N ASP A 270 6.16 -20.02 9.50
CA ASP A 270 7.41 -19.26 9.41
C ASP A 270 8.57 -20.11 9.95
N SER A 271 9.65 -20.24 9.16
CA SER A 271 10.81 -21.03 9.57
C SER A 271 11.61 -20.33 10.67
N PRO A 272 11.97 -21.03 11.77
CA PRO A 272 12.86 -20.49 12.80
C PRO A 272 14.24 -20.09 12.25
N ASP A 273 14.77 -20.79 11.24
CA ASP A 273 16.05 -20.43 10.61
C ASP A 273 16.03 -19.03 10.01
N ASN A 274 14.90 -18.63 9.44
CA ASN A 274 14.75 -17.29 8.90
C ASN A 274 14.84 -16.23 10.00
N MET A 275 14.47 -16.52 11.26
CA MET A 275 14.60 -15.58 12.38
C MET A 275 16.06 -15.18 12.62
N VAL A 276 16.97 -16.14 12.54
CA VAL A 276 18.40 -15.92 12.69
C VAL A 276 18.93 -15.03 11.55
N ASP A 277 18.53 -15.30 10.31
CA ASP A 277 18.87 -14.47 9.15
C ASP A 277 18.38 -13.02 9.32
N TYR A 278 17.15 -12.84 9.81
CA TYR A 278 16.58 -11.53 10.12
C TYR A 278 17.41 -10.78 11.15
N TYR A 279 17.78 -11.45 12.24
CA TYR A 279 18.57 -10.87 13.33
C TYR A 279 19.92 -10.38 12.82
N TYR A 280 20.69 -11.24 12.14
CA TYR A 280 22.01 -10.85 11.62
C TYR A 280 21.91 -9.73 10.57
N LYS A 281 20.85 -9.70 9.76
CA LYS A 281 20.61 -8.58 8.85
C LYS A 281 20.32 -7.27 9.57
N LEU A 282 19.66 -7.28 10.73
CA LEU A 282 19.54 -6.07 11.54
C LEU A 282 20.90 -5.58 12.05
N GLN A 283 21.81 -6.49 12.41
CA GLN A 283 23.16 -6.14 12.87
C GLN A 283 23.99 -5.41 11.80
N GLU A 284 23.67 -5.59 10.51
CA GLU A 284 24.28 -4.82 9.40
C GLU A 284 23.89 -3.33 9.40
N GLY A 285 22.98 -2.90 10.29
CA GLY A 285 22.58 -1.50 10.47
C GLY A 285 21.31 -1.09 9.72
N TYR A 286 20.53 -2.05 9.21
CA TYR A 286 19.20 -1.76 8.66
C TYR A 286 18.19 -1.47 9.77
N ASP A 287 17.24 -0.57 9.50
CA ASP A 287 16.13 -0.28 10.43
C ASP A 287 15.06 -1.39 10.37
N CYS A 288 14.84 -1.98 9.19
CA CYS A 288 13.88 -3.06 8.98
C CYS A 288 14.46 -4.17 8.10
N VAL A 289 13.98 -5.40 8.29
CA VAL A 289 14.28 -6.51 7.38
C VAL A 289 12.97 -7.22 7.04
N PHE A 290 12.71 -7.37 5.73
CA PHE A 290 11.45 -7.93 5.23
C PHE A 290 11.69 -9.23 4.47
N GLY A 291 10.97 -10.28 4.84
CA GLY A 291 11.00 -11.52 4.08
C GLY A 291 10.22 -11.39 2.79
N SER A 292 10.75 -12.01 1.74
CA SER A 292 10.02 -12.19 0.51
C SER A 292 10.01 -13.64 0.07
N ARG A 293 8.79 -14.12 -0.18
CA ARG A 293 8.52 -15.43 -0.79
C ARG A 293 8.81 -15.46 -2.29
N PHE A 294 9.06 -14.30 -2.90
CA PHE A 294 9.02 -14.10 -4.35
C PHE A 294 10.34 -13.56 -4.92
N ILE A 295 11.43 -13.59 -4.15
CA ILE A 295 12.79 -13.31 -4.62
C ILE A 295 13.57 -14.62 -4.81
N LYS A 296 14.73 -14.54 -5.47
CA LYS A 296 15.59 -15.71 -5.68
C LYS A 296 15.95 -16.37 -4.34
N GLY A 297 15.65 -17.66 -4.20
CA GLY A 297 15.81 -18.43 -2.96
C GLY A 297 14.54 -18.54 -2.11
N GLY A 298 13.56 -17.65 -2.32
CA GLY A 298 12.26 -17.72 -1.67
C GLY A 298 11.43 -18.90 -2.18
N LYS A 299 10.68 -19.53 -1.29
CA LYS A 299 9.88 -20.72 -1.60
C LYS A 299 8.48 -20.60 -1.02
N VAL A 300 7.52 -21.16 -1.75
CA VAL A 300 6.14 -21.24 -1.32
C VAL A 300 5.68 -22.68 -1.47
N ILE A 301 5.28 -23.30 -0.36
CA ILE A 301 4.89 -24.71 -0.30
C ILE A 301 3.38 -24.77 -0.04
N ASP A 302 2.65 -25.53 -0.87
CA ASP A 302 1.21 -25.78 -0.77
C ASP A 302 0.29 -24.54 -0.77
N TYR A 303 0.71 -23.48 -1.48
CA TYR A 303 -0.08 -22.26 -1.60
C TYR A 303 -1.19 -22.40 -2.66
N PRO A 304 -2.46 -22.15 -2.32
CA PRO A 304 -3.55 -22.22 -3.29
C PRO A 304 -3.34 -21.26 -4.47
N ARG A 305 -3.31 -21.79 -5.71
CA ARG A 305 -2.95 -21.03 -6.93
C ARG A 305 -3.76 -19.74 -7.13
N HIS A 306 -5.06 -19.76 -6.84
CA HIS A 306 -5.93 -18.59 -6.96
C HIS A 306 -5.57 -17.50 -5.92
N LYS A 307 -5.31 -17.89 -4.66
CA LYS A 307 -4.83 -16.94 -3.64
C LYS A 307 -3.46 -16.39 -4.01
N LEU A 308 -2.60 -17.21 -4.61
CA LEU A 308 -1.25 -16.79 -5.03
C LEU A 308 -1.34 -15.73 -6.13
N PHE A 309 -2.19 -15.95 -7.13
CA PHE A 309 -2.41 -14.99 -8.20
C PHE A 309 -2.92 -13.63 -7.67
N VAL A 310 -3.95 -13.65 -6.82
CA VAL A 310 -4.49 -12.43 -6.18
C VAL A 310 -3.44 -11.73 -5.32
N ASN A 311 -2.64 -12.49 -4.57
CA ASN A 311 -1.54 -11.95 -3.77
C ASN A 311 -0.48 -11.27 -4.66
N ARG A 312 -0.06 -11.90 -5.77
CA ARG A 312 0.90 -11.31 -6.71
C ARG A 312 0.37 -10.04 -7.36
N LEU A 313 -0.91 -9.99 -7.72
CA LEU A 313 -1.54 -8.77 -8.25
C LEU A 313 -1.58 -7.65 -7.20
N ALA A 314 -1.94 -7.96 -5.95
CA ALA A 314 -1.96 -6.97 -4.87
C ALA A 314 -0.55 -6.40 -4.58
N ASN A 315 0.47 -7.26 -4.56
CA ASN A 315 1.85 -6.80 -4.37
C ASN A 315 2.35 -5.99 -5.57
N LEU A 316 2.03 -6.40 -6.81
CA LEU A 316 2.38 -5.62 -8.00
C LEU A 316 1.71 -4.23 -7.97
N PHE A 317 0.43 -4.16 -7.58
CA PHE A 317 -0.28 -2.90 -7.41
C PHE A 317 0.44 -1.98 -6.42
N ILE A 318 0.81 -2.49 -5.24
CA ILE A 318 1.57 -1.72 -4.24
C ILE A 318 2.95 -1.29 -4.77
N GLN A 319 3.66 -2.19 -5.46
CA GLN A 319 4.97 -1.88 -6.06
C GLN A 319 4.90 -0.74 -7.05
N VAL A 320 3.92 -0.78 -7.97
CA VAL A 320 3.73 0.28 -8.97
C VAL A 320 3.31 1.58 -8.28
N LEU A 321 2.34 1.52 -7.37
CA LEU A 321 1.79 2.71 -6.72
C LEU A 321 2.83 3.46 -5.88
N PHE A 322 3.71 2.74 -5.18
CA PHE A 322 4.74 3.34 -4.33
C PHE A 322 6.12 3.41 -4.98
N GLY A 323 6.33 2.80 -6.15
CA GLY A 323 7.63 2.71 -6.80
C GLY A 323 8.63 1.83 -6.04
N LEU A 324 8.16 0.73 -5.43
CA LEU A 324 8.97 -0.12 -4.55
C LEU A 324 9.64 -1.28 -5.27
N LYS A 325 10.85 -1.62 -4.84
CA LYS A 325 11.52 -2.87 -5.22
C LYS A 325 11.00 -4.07 -4.42
N PHE A 326 10.60 -3.85 -3.17
CA PHE A 326 10.01 -4.88 -2.31
C PHE A 326 8.72 -5.44 -2.90
N ASN A 327 8.62 -6.77 -3.01
CA ASN A 327 7.58 -7.46 -3.78
C ASN A 327 6.68 -8.39 -2.94
N ASP A 328 6.75 -8.30 -1.61
CA ASP A 328 5.97 -9.13 -0.68
C ASP A 328 5.50 -8.35 0.56
N THR A 329 4.86 -7.21 0.33
CA THR A 329 4.29 -6.35 1.37
C THR A 329 3.23 -7.06 2.20
N THR A 330 2.55 -8.05 1.65
CA THR A 330 1.45 -8.77 2.34
C THR A 330 1.90 -9.75 3.42
N ASN A 331 3.17 -10.17 3.45
CA ASN A 331 3.66 -11.17 4.41
C ASN A 331 3.61 -10.65 5.86
N ALA A 332 3.26 -11.47 6.85
CA ALA A 332 3.28 -11.02 8.25
C ALA A 332 4.70 -11.01 8.81
N PHE A 333 5.49 -12.03 8.47
CA PHE A 333 6.83 -12.21 9.02
C PHE A 333 7.81 -11.14 8.53
N LYS A 334 8.11 -10.21 9.45
CA LYS A 334 8.98 -9.05 9.28
C LYS A 334 9.55 -8.64 10.63
N ILE A 335 10.73 -8.03 10.62
CA ILE A 335 11.41 -7.53 11.82
C ILE A 335 11.65 -6.02 11.70
N TYR A 336 11.51 -5.32 12.82
CA TYR A 336 11.62 -3.87 12.91
C TYR A 336 12.42 -3.50 14.16
N ARG A 337 13.29 -2.50 14.07
CA ARG A 337 13.85 -1.88 15.29
C ARG A 337 12.77 -1.16 16.09
N LYS A 338 12.98 -1.05 17.40
CA LYS A 338 12.06 -0.39 18.32
C LYS A 338 11.70 1.04 17.89
N ASP A 339 12.70 1.81 17.46
CA ASP A 339 12.52 3.19 16.98
C ASP A 339 11.70 3.30 15.68
N VAL A 340 11.66 2.22 14.89
CA VAL A 340 10.74 2.13 13.74
C VAL A 340 9.31 2.00 14.21
N ILE A 341 9.04 1.10 15.17
CA ILE A 341 7.68 0.90 15.71
C ILE A 341 7.12 2.19 16.30
N GLU A 342 7.94 2.91 17.06
CA GLU A 342 7.59 4.23 17.59
C GLU A 342 7.30 5.23 16.45
N GLY A 343 8.16 5.29 15.43
CA GLY A 343 8.02 6.29 14.37
C GLY A 343 7.03 5.94 13.25
N ILE A 344 6.54 4.70 13.13
CA ILE A 344 5.41 4.34 12.24
C ILE A 344 4.04 4.50 12.91
N SER A 345 4.01 4.78 14.22
CA SER A 345 2.77 5.06 14.93
C SER A 345 2.13 6.39 14.49
N PRO A 346 0.81 6.56 14.64
CA PRO A 346 -0.17 5.58 15.09
C PRO A 346 -0.48 4.52 14.01
N LEU A 347 -0.82 3.29 14.41
CA LEU A 347 -1.28 2.22 13.53
C LEU A 347 -2.81 2.19 13.45
N LEU A 348 -3.37 2.11 12.24
CA LEU A 348 -4.81 2.17 11.97
C LEU A 348 -5.44 0.79 11.75
N SER A 349 -4.65 -0.20 11.37
CA SER A 349 -5.17 -1.50 10.97
C SER A 349 -5.64 -2.32 12.15
N HIS A 350 -6.86 -2.85 12.04
CA HIS A 350 -7.48 -3.72 13.04
C HIS A 350 -7.25 -5.22 12.74
N HIS A 351 -6.92 -5.56 11.49
CA HIS A 351 -6.78 -6.94 11.03
C HIS A 351 -5.49 -7.10 10.21
N PHE A 352 -5.43 -8.12 9.35
CA PHE A 352 -4.28 -8.41 8.47
C PHE A 352 -3.86 -7.28 7.53
N ASN A 353 -4.66 -6.22 7.35
CA ASN A 353 -4.20 -5.01 6.68
C ASN A 353 -2.99 -4.35 7.36
N LEU A 354 -2.73 -4.69 8.63
CA LEU A 354 -1.54 -4.27 9.36
C LEU A 354 -0.24 -4.76 8.70
N THR A 355 -0.26 -5.95 8.08
CA THR A 355 0.94 -6.52 7.42
C THR A 355 1.43 -5.64 6.27
N VAL A 356 0.52 -4.86 5.67
CA VAL A 356 0.83 -3.88 4.63
C VAL A 356 1.09 -2.49 5.21
N GLU A 357 0.38 -2.10 6.27
CA GLU A 357 0.56 -0.80 6.90
C GLU A 357 1.97 -0.57 7.42
N MET A 358 2.47 -1.50 8.26
CA MET A 358 3.76 -1.34 8.94
C MET A 358 4.94 -1.16 7.96
N PRO A 359 5.17 -2.05 6.96
CA PRO A 359 6.29 -1.87 6.04
C PRO A 359 6.10 -0.65 5.14
N LEU A 360 4.88 -0.32 4.71
CA LEU A 360 4.67 0.86 3.87
C LEU A 360 4.94 2.15 4.63
N LYS A 361 4.49 2.26 5.89
CA LYS A 361 4.82 3.42 6.73
C LYS A 361 6.32 3.52 6.98
N ALA A 362 6.99 2.42 7.30
CA ALA A 362 8.44 2.41 7.47
C ALA A 362 9.15 2.94 6.22
N ILE A 363 8.78 2.44 5.04
CA ILE A 363 9.40 2.87 3.77
C ILE A 363 9.08 4.33 3.43
N VAL A 364 7.81 4.75 3.56
CA VAL A 364 7.37 6.12 3.21
C VAL A 364 7.99 7.16 4.14
N ARG A 365 8.14 6.83 5.42
CA ARG A 365 8.76 7.68 6.44
C ARG A 365 10.29 7.67 6.39
N GLY A 366 10.88 6.89 5.49
CA GLY A 366 12.30 6.96 5.15
C GLY A 366 13.23 6.06 5.96
N TYR A 367 12.69 5.01 6.61
CA TYR A 367 13.49 3.99 7.26
C TYR A 367 14.20 3.11 6.22
N SER A 368 15.44 2.73 6.52
CA SER A 368 16.22 1.80 5.71
C SER A 368 15.67 0.38 5.87
N TYR A 369 15.63 -0.36 4.77
CA TYR A 369 15.23 -1.76 4.82
C TYR A 369 16.03 -2.61 3.86
N THR A 370 16.13 -3.89 4.17
CA THR A 370 16.61 -4.93 3.26
C THR A 370 15.60 -6.07 3.17
N THR A 371 15.80 -6.95 2.19
CA THR A 371 14.92 -8.10 1.96
C THR A 371 15.68 -9.41 1.94
N ILE A 372 15.16 -10.43 2.61
CA ILE A 372 15.73 -11.79 2.60
C ILE A 372 14.77 -12.80 1.99
N PRO A 373 15.27 -13.84 1.29
CA PRO A 373 14.42 -14.91 0.82
C PRO A 373 13.90 -15.71 2.01
N ILE A 374 12.59 -15.96 2.04
CA ILE A 374 11.97 -16.80 3.08
C ILE A 374 11.22 -17.96 2.46
N THR A 375 11.08 -19.03 3.25
CA THR A 375 10.21 -20.16 2.92
C THR A 375 8.92 -20.02 3.70
N TRP A 376 7.80 -20.03 2.99
CA TRP A 376 6.47 -20.06 3.61
C TRP A 376 5.79 -21.39 3.27
N ARG A 377 5.30 -22.06 4.31
CA ARG A 377 4.53 -23.29 4.18
C ARG A 377 3.09 -23.02 4.59
N ASN A 378 2.13 -23.61 3.87
CA ASN A 378 0.74 -23.55 4.29
C ASN A 378 0.56 -24.26 5.64
N ARG A 379 -0.30 -23.71 6.50
CA ARG A 379 -0.62 -24.27 7.82
C ARG A 379 -0.92 -25.76 7.76
N THR A 380 -0.45 -26.51 8.76
CA THR A 380 -0.72 -27.95 8.93
C THR A 380 -2.10 -28.23 9.50
N THR A 381 -2.65 -27.32 10.30
CA THR A 381 -3.93 -27.46 11.00
C THR A 381 -4.74 -26.15 10.96
N GLY A 382 -6.06 -26.25 11.19
CA GLY A 382 -6.96 -25.09 11.26
C GLY A 382 -7.49 -24.55 9.92
N VAL A 383 -8.74 -24.05 9.92
CA VAL A 383 -9.38 -23.48 8.72
C VAL A 383 -9.10 -21.98 8.61
N SER A 384 -8.53 -21.55 7.48
CA SER A 384 -8.32 -20.13 7.17
C SER A 384 -9.67 -19.42 6.94
N LYS A 385 -10.16 -18.68 7.95
CA LYS A 385 -11.39 -17.86 7.87
C LYS A 385 -11.17 -16.49 7.20
N LEU A 386 -10.28 -16.40 6.21
CA LEU A 386 -10.01 -15.14 5.50
C LEU A 386 -11.16 -14.82 4.53
N LYS A 387 -12.05 -13.91 4.93
CA LYS A 387 -13.09 -13.36 4.05
C LYS A 387 -12.49 -12.35 3.06
N LEU A 388 -12.18 -12.82 1.86
CA LEU A 388 -11.44 -12.08 0.83
C LEU A 388 -12.03 -10.69 0.49
N LYS A 389 -13.37 -10.56 0.48
CA LYS A 389 -14.07 -9.31 0.12
C LYS A 389 -13.94 -8.21 1.18
N GLU A 390 -14.09 -8.56 2.46
CA GLU A 390 -13.97 -7.62 3.59
C GLU A 390 -12.50 -7.19 3.77
N MET A 391 -11.55 -8.08 3.47
CA MET A 391 -10.14 -7.76 3.56
C MET A 391 -9.68 -6.84 2.43
N GLY A 392 -10.14 -7.06 1.19
CA GLY A 392 -9.74 -6.26 0.04
C GLY A 392 -9.97 -4.76 0.22
N SER A 393 -11.14 -4.35 0.71
CA SER A 393 -11.44 -2.93 0.96
C SER A 393 -10.58 -2.33 2.08
N ARG A 394 -10.30 -3.10 3.13
CA ARG A 394 -9.43 -2.69 4.26
C ARG A 394 -7.98 -2.51 3.81
N TYR A 395 -7.46 -3.41 2.98
CA TYR A 395 -6.13 -3.25 2.37
C TYR A 395 -6.07 -2.01 1.48
N LEU A 396 -7.07 -1.82 0.62
CA LEU A 396 -7.13 -0.66 -0.28
C LEU A 396 -7.18 0.65 0.51
N PHE A 397 -8.00 0.73 1.55
CA PHE A 397 -8.08 1.90 2.43
C PHE A 397 -6.70 2.27 2.99
N ILE A 398 -6.01 1.32 3.64
CA ILE A 398 -4.68 1.54 4.21
C ILE A 398 -3.66 1.97 3.15
N VAL A 399 -3.64 1.28 2.02
CA VAL A 399 -2.74 1.57 0.90
C VAL A 399 -2.94 3.00 0.39
N LEU A 400 -4.19 3.43 0.19
CA LEU A 400 -4.50 4.78 -0.26
C LEU A 400 -4.21 5.82 0.83
N SER A 401 -4.50 5.55 2.11
CA SER A 401 -4.16 6.43 3.22
C SER A 401 -2.66 6.71 3.30
N ILE A 402 -1.82 5.68 3.16
CA ILE A 402 -0.35 5.84 3.19
C ILE A 402 0.15 6.50 1.90
N TRP A 403 -0.51 6.26 0.77
CA TRP A 403 -0.19 6.97 -0.48
C TRP A 403 -0.48 8.47 -0.35
N LEU A 404 -1.61 8.85 0.26
CA LEU A 404 -1.94 10.24 0.59
C LEU A 404 -0.91 10.81 1.57
N GLU A 405 -0.52 10.06 2.61
CA GLU A 405 0.56 10.45 3.52
C GLU A 405 1.84 10.76 2.73
N LYS A 406 2.28 9.86 1.84
CA LYS A 406 3.51 10.03 1.04
C LYS A 406 3.49 11.29 0.17
N HIS A 407 2.36 11.62 -0.45
CA HIS A 407 2.28 12.65 -1.48
C HIS A 407 1.76 14.00 -0.98
N LEU A 408 0.91 14.01 0.05
CA LEU A 408 0.23 15.22 0.51
C LEU A 408 0.77 15.75 1.84
N SER A 409 1.44 14.92 2.65
CA SER A 409 2.03 15.38 3.94
C SER A 409 3.27 16.26 3.78
N ARG A 410 3.72 16.55 2.56
CA ARG A 410 4.92 17.37 2.28
C ARG A 410 6.19 16.97 3.05
N GLY A 411 6.27 15.73 3.53
CA GLY A 411 7.41 15.22 4.29
C GLY A 411 7.29 15.35 5.80
N ASP A 412 6.14 15.75 6.35
CA ASP A 412 5.93 15.93 7.80
C ASP A 412 6.26 14.66 8.61
N TYR A 413 6.03 13.48 8.04
CA TYR A 413 6.29 12.18 8.67
C TYR A 413 7.64 11.58 8.29
N LYS A 414 8.43 12.22 7.42
CA LYS A 414 9.75 11.71 7.06
C LYS A 414 10.72 11.92 8.20
N ARG A 415 11.43 10.86 8.59
CA ARG A 415 12.54 10.93 9.53
C ARG A 415 13.58 11.91 8.99
N LYS A 416 13.99 12.90 9.79
CA LYS A 416 15.12 13.77 9.47
C LYS A 416 16.38 12.90 9.44
N GLN A 417 17.02 12.78 8.27
CA GLN A 417 18.30 12.07 8.18
C GLN A 417 19.34 12.78 9.06
N LYS A 418 20.08 12.03 9.86
CA LYS A 418 21.29 12.56 10.51
C LYS A 418 22.20 13.05 9.38
N LYS A 419 22.54 14.34 9.36
CA LYS A 419 23.68 14.81 8.56
C LYS A 419 24.85 13.92 8.98
N LYS A 420 25.40 13.12 8.06
CA LYS A 420 26.71 12.50 8.30
C LYS A 420 27.64 13.65 8.65
N GLN A 421 28.09 13.72 9.90
CA GLN A 421 29.24 14.55 10.23
C GLN A 421 30.36 14.00 9.36
N VAL A 422 30.72 14.77 8.34
CA VAL A 422 31.92 14.51 7.56
C VAL A 422 33.05 14.73 8.56
N ALA A 423 33.64 13.62 9.02
CA ALA A 423 34.88 13.65 9.78
C ALA A 423 36.04 14.06 8.86
#